data_AF-A0A3C0PDA1-F1
#
_entry.id   AF-A0A3C0PDA1-F1
#
_cell.length_a   1.000
_cell.length_b   1.000
_cell.length_c   1.000
_cell.angle_alpha   90.00
_cell.angle_beta   90.00
_cell.angle_gamma   90.00
#
_symmetry.space_group_name_H-M   'P 1'
#
loop_
_entity.id
_entity.type
_entity.pdbx_description
1 polymer ?
#
loop_
_entity_poly.entity_id
_entity_poly.type
_entity_poly.pdbx_seq_one_letter_code
_entity_poly.pdbx_strand_id
1 'polypeptide(L)'
;MHQSIKSINKTIKESALISVLIVMCYINNASAIFAHDPVMAKEGSTYYVFYTGGLVNKVTSTNMSSWTWNSSSTLSSASWWTDSVPANSGNDLWAPDISYRSGKWWMYYSVSSFGSNISAIGLATSTTLSNAAWTDKGCVIRSKSSNNYNCIDPGTFRDTTGKLWLVFGSFWNGIHIVELDTSTGKPASSYTITQLAYHSTGVEGASLMKWKSYYYLFVSWDKCCNGVSSTYKIAYGRATNVSGPYYNKAGNKMASGYGELLDTGDASRIGPGGESIYIENDTAVYLVNHYYATGTGTATLQIRRIYFGDGWVSFTRTTPVNKQLEKNPVTKVANKTKFFYGSKTETDKMKKSASSNKSYKIFSISGKNVTDKFINYQQNSERVPDGIYIKVQ
;
A
#
# COMPACT_ATOMS: atom_id res chain seq x y z
N MET A 1 -40.59 16.26 -55.56
CA MET A 1 -41.08 16.13 -54.16
C MET A 1 -40.55 14.91 -53.39
N HIS A 2 -39.88 13.93 -54.04
CA HIS A 2 -39.37 12.71 -53.39
C HIS A 2 -37.90 12.75 -52.91
N GLN A 3 -37.12 13.77 -53.27
CA GLN A 3 -35.72 13.92 -52.81
C GLN A 3 -35.57 14.81 -51.55
N SER A 4 -36.53 15.68 -51.23
CA SER A 4 -36.42 16.59 -50.08
C SER A 4 -36.72 15.90 -48.73
N ILE A 5 -37.57 14.87 -48.73
CA ILE A 5 -37.98 14.15 -47.50
C ILE A 5 -36.89 13.18 -47.01
N LYS A 6 -36.01 12.69 -47.89
CA LYS A 6 -34.88 11.82 -47.52
C LYS A 6 -33.74 12.57 -46.80
N SER A 7 -33.57 13.87 -47.04
CA SER A 7 -32.54 14.66 -46.35
C SER A 7 -32.95 15.01 -44.91
N ILE A 8 -34.22 15.32 -44.68
CA ILE A 8 -34.75 15.67 -43.35
C ILE A 8 -34.72 14.47 -42.38
N ASN A 9 -35.00 13.26 -42.87
CA ASN A 9 -34.91 12.04 -42.05
C ASN A 9 -33.47 11.59 -41.73
N LYS A 10 -32.47 12.07 -42.48
CA LYS A 10 -31.05 11.82 -42.19
C LYS A 10 -30.54 12.77 -41.10
N THR A 11 -30.93 14.05 -41.17
CA THR A 11 -30.55 15.06 -40.18
C THR A 11 -31.19 14.80 -38.81
N ILE A 12 -32.44 14.31 -38.73
CA ILE A 12 -33.09 14.01 -37.44
C ILE A 12 -32.50 12.74 -36.77
N LYS A 13 -31.99 11.77 -37.54
CA LYS A 13 -31.30 10.59 -36.98
C LYS A 13 -29.87 10.90 -36.53
N GLU A 14 -29.18 11.85 -37.16
CA GLU A 14 -27.85 12.28 -36.73
C GLU A 14 -27.93 13.22 -35.50
N SER A 15 -28.98 14.04 -35.38
CA SER A 15 -29.23 14.86 -34.18
C SER A 15 -29.74 14.07 -32.97
N ALA A 16 -30.47 12.97 -33.18
CA ALA A 16 -30.92 12.09 -32.09
C ALA A 16 -29.79 11.19 -31.55
N LEU A 17 -28.75 10.91 -32.35
CA LEU A 17 -27.56 10.20 -31.88
C LEU A 17 -26.60 11.09 -31.09
N ILE A 18 -26.60 12.41 -31.31
CA ILE A 18 -25.77 13.36 -30.55
C ILE A 18 -26.40 13.68 -29.19
N SER A 19 -27.72 13.56 -29.05
CA SER A 19 -28.42 13.78 -27.77
C SER A 19 -28.58 12.51 -26.91
N VAL A 20 -28.24 11.33 -27.44
CA VAL A 20 -28.28 10.04 -26.70
C VAL A 20 -26.88 9.43 -26.51
N LEU A 21 -25.83 10.03 -27.07
CA LEU A 21 -24.43 9.81 -26.66
C LEU A 21 -23.93 10.80 -25.60
N ILE A 22 -24.85 11.36 -24.80
CA ILE A 22 -24.58 11.59 -23.37
C ILE A 22 -24.82 10.26 -22.64
N VAL A 23 -24.25 9.17 -23.18
CA VAL A 23 -23.96 8.00 -22.38
C VAL A 23 -22.90 8.49 -21.43
N MET A 24 -23.31 8.65 -20.16
CA MET A 24 -22.48 8.64 -18.96
C MET A 24 -21.02 8.26 -19.24
N CYS A 25 -20.23 9.22 -19.71
CA CYS A 25 -18.89 9.36 -19.20
C CYS A 25 -19.09 10.01 -17.84
N TYR A 26 -19.62 9.23 -16.89
CA TYR A 26 -19.04 9.29 -15.57
C TYR A 26 -17.58 8.95 -15.83
N ILE A 27 -16.79 10.00 -16.05
CA ILE A 27 -15.43 9.99 -15.59
C ILE A 27 -15.61 9.69 -14.11
N ASN A 28 -15.56 8.40 -13.75
CA ASN A 28 -15.13 7.99 -12.43
C ASN A 28 -13.68 8.49 -12.35
N ASN A 29 -13.53 9.80 -12.20
CA ASN A 29 -12.40 10.35 -11.50
C ASN A 29 -12.57 9.68 -10.15
N ALA A 30 -11.82 8.61 -9.92
CA ALA A 30 -11.56 8.15 -8.58
C ALA A 30 -11.00 9.39 -7.87
N SER A 31 -11.87 10.13 -7.19
CA SER A 31 -11.50 11.34 -6.49
C SER A 31 -10.33 10.97 -5.58
N ALA A 32 -9.28 11.79 -5.61
CA ALA A 32 -8.16 11.63 -4.69
C ALA A 32 -8.74 11.52 -3.28
N ILE A 33 -8.51 10.38 -2.62
CA ILE A 33 -9.06 10.11 -1.30
C ILE A 33 -8.11 10.67 -0.27
N PHE A 34 -8.61 11.55 0.60
CA PHE A 34 -7.84 11.95 1.76
C PHE A 34 -7.67 10.75 2.70
N ALA A 35 -6.42 10.40 2.98
CA ALA A 35 -6.07 9.44 4.01
C ALA A 35 -4.64 9.73 4.47
N HIS A 36 -4.46 10.10 5.74
CA HIS A 36 -3.16 10.32 6.36
C HIS A 36 -2.83 9.12 7.24
N ASP A 37 -1.65 8.53 7.10
CA ASP A 37 -1.24 7.26 7.75
C ASP A 37 -2.25 6.11 7.55
N PRO A 38 -2.53 5.72 6.29
CA PRO A 38 -3.55 4.71 6.00
C PRO A 38 -3.10 3.29 6.36
N VAL A 39 -3.97 2.54 7.02
CA VAL A 39 -3.91 1.07 7.16
C VAL A 39 -5.09 0.41 6.48
N MET A 40 -4.84 -0.70 5.76
CA MET A 40 -5.88 -1.43 5.03
C MET A 40 -6.20 -2.78 5.66
N ALA A 41 -7.49 -3.11 5.71
CA ALA A 41 -8.02 -4.42 6.04
C ALA A 41 -9.11 -4.84 5.05
N LYS A 42 -9.47 -6.12 5.08
CA LYS A 42 -10.57 -6.66 4.26
C LYS A 42 -11.43 -7.61 5.07
N GLU A 43 -12.75 -7.41 5.01
CA GLU A 43 -13.75 -8.31 5.58
C GLU A 43 -14.77 -8.68 4.49
N GLY A 44 -14.90 -9.98 4.23
CA GLY A 44 -15.66 -10.46 3.08
C GLY A 44 -15.14 -9.87 1.76
N SER A 45 -16.02 -9.22 1.00
CA SER A 45 -15.68 -8.54 -0.26
C SER A 45 -15.30 -7.06 -0.09
N THR A 46 -15.28 -6.54 1.13
CA THR A 46 -15.12 -5.11 1.39
C THR A 46 -13.73 -4.81 1.95
N TYR A 47 -13.01 -3.93 1.26
CA TYR A 47 -11.80 -3.30 1.74
C TYR A 47 -12.15 -2.10 2.62
N TYR A 48 -11.39 -1.93 3.69
CA TYR A 48 -11.45 -0.82 4.62
C TYR A 48 -10.08 -0.16 4.66
N VAL A 49 -10.03 1.15 4.56
CA VAL A 49 -8.83 1.93 4.90
C VAL A 49 -9.17 2.80 6.10
N PHE A 50 -8.45 2.60 7.19
CA PHE A 50 -8.50 3.42 8.40
C PHE A 50 -7.31 4.38 8.39
N TYR A 51 -7.50 5.60 8.89
CA TYR A 51 -6.48 6.63 8.79
C TYR A 51 -6.63 7.70 9.88
N THR A 52 -5.57 8.47 10.11
CA THR A 52 -5.47 9.57 11.08
C THR A 52 -6.61 10.58 10.93
N GLY A 53 -7.10 11.07 12.06
CA GLY A 53 -8.07 12.16 12.11
C GLY A 53 -9.37 11.76 12.81
N GLY A 54 -9.92 12.68 13.61
CA GLY A 54 -11.13 12.39 14.39
C GLY A 54 -10.88 11.19 15.31
N LEU A 55 -11.89 10.37 15.61
CA LEU A 55 -11.68 9.12 16.35
C LEU A 55 -11.42 7.93 15.40
N VAL A 56 -10.43 8.10 14.51
CA VAL A 56 -10.09 7.25 13.36
C VAL A 56 -11.15 7.29 12.25
N ASN A 57 -10.78 7.90 11.14
CA ASN A 57 -11.59 7.95 9.93
C ASN A 57 -11.50 6.64 9.14
N LYS A 58 -12.49 6.41 8.27
CA LYS A 58 -12.46 5.27 7.34
C LYS A 58 -13.09 5.54 5.99
N VAL A 59 -12.57 4.86 4.97
CA VAL A 59 -13.20 4.71 3.67
C VAL A 59 -13.33 3.22 3.33
N THR A 60 -14.31 2.88 2.49
CA THR A 60 -14.52 1.49 2.05
C THR A 60 -14.52 1.35 0.53
N SER A 61 -14.18 0.17 0.04
CA SER A 61 -14.18 -0.16 -1.39
C SER A 61 -14.46 -1.64 -1.60
N THR A 62 -14.95 -2.03 -2.78
CA THR A 62 -15.02 -3.43 -3.21
C THR A 62 -13.97 -3.79 -4.28
N ASN A 63 -13.21 -2.80 -4.75
CA ASN A 63 -12.28 -2.94 -5.88
C ASN A 63 -10.93 -2.21 -5.69
N MET A 64 -10.69 -1.62 -4.52
CA MET A 64 -9.50 -0.83 -4.16
C MET A 64 -9.26 0.44 -5.00
N SER A 65 -10.16 0.80 -5.92
CA SER A 65 -10.02 1.97 -6.79
C SER A 65 -11.12 3.01 -6.59
N SER A 66 -12.33 2.56 -6.27
CA SER A 66 -13.49 3.41 -6.00
C SER A 66 -13.81 3.32 -4.53
N TRP A 67 -13.67 4.45 -3.83
CA TRP A 67 -13.78 4.51 -2.39
C TRP A 67 -14.99 5.34 -1.96
N THR A 68 -15.72 4.83 -0.98
CA THR A 68 -16.86 5.48 -0.35
C THR A 68 -16.44 5.99 1.01
N TRP A 69 -16.62 7.28 1.24
CA TRP A 69 -16.39 7.87 2.55
C TRP A 69 -17.47 7.45 3.54
N ASN A 70 -17.07 7.21 4.79
CA ASN A 70 -17.99 6.94 5.88
C ASN A 70 -17.85 8.03 6.94
N SER A 71 -18.97 8.72 7.23
CA SER A 71 -19.00 9.86 8.15
C SER A 71 -18.94 9.48 9.62
N SER A 72 -19.21 8.23 9.96
CA SER A 72 -19.22 7.77 11.34
C SER A 72 -17.79 7.55 11.82
N SER A 73 -17.47 8.11 13.00
CA SER A 73 -16.22 7.81 13.68
C SER A 73 -16.07 6.31 13.91
N THR A 74 -14.85 5.80 13.76
CA THR A 74 -14.59 4.37 13.98
C THR A 74 -14.60 4.03 15.46
N LEU A 75 -13.95 4.87 16.27
CA LEU A 75 -13.82 4.69 17.71
C LEU A 75 -14.60 5.76 18.48
N SER A 76 -14.70 5.55 19.79
CA SER A 76 -15.29 6.47 20.76
C SER A 76 -14.22 6.91 21.76
N SER A 77 -14.45 8.06 22.41
CA SER A 77 -13.55 8.57 23.44
C SER A 77 -13.40 7.60 24.61
N ALA A 78 -12.17 7.40 25.10
CA ALA A 78 -11.91 6.59 26.29
C ALA A 78 -11.39 7.45 27.45
N SER A 79 -11.84 7.16 28.67
CA SER A 79 -11.53 7.98 29.86
C SER A 79 -10.05 7.99 30.23
N TRP A 80 -9.31 6.93 29.93
CA TRP A 80 -7.89 6.78 30.28
C TRP A 80 -6.97 7.75 29.51
N TRP A 81 -7.46 8.40 28.45
CA TRP A 81 -6.67 9.31 27.62
C TRP A 81 -6.18 10.50 28.43
N THR A 82 -7.04 11.13 29.23
CA THR A 82 -6.69 12.28 30.06
C THR A 82 -5.59 11.95 31.07
N ASP A 83 -5.57 10.72 31.60
CA ASP A 83 -4.56 10.26 32.55
C ASP A 83 -3.20 9.99 31.89
N SER A 84 -3.20 9.61 30.61
CA SER A 84 -1.98 9.23 29.89
C SER A 84 -1.40 10.37 29.06
N VAL A 85 -2.27 11.19 28.47
CA VAL A 85 -1.96 12.28 27.55
C VAL A 85 -2.89 13.47 27.85
N PRO A 86 -2.65 14.22 28.94
CA PRO A 86 -3.55 15.30 29.38
C PRO A 86 -3.74 16.41 28.34
N ALA A 87 -2.79 16.56 27.40
CA ALA A 87 -2.81 17.57 26.36
C ALA A 87 -3.54 17.14 25.08
N ASN A 88 -4.03 15.89 24.99
CA ASN A 88 -4.85 15.46 23.85
C ASN A 88 -6.25 16.06 23.96
N SER A 89 -6.83 16.49 22.83
CA SER A 89 -8.15 17.14 22.76
C SER A 89 -9.33 16.18 22.93
N GLY A 90 -9.07 14.87 23.05
CA GLY A 90 -10.09 13.84 23.27
C GLY A 90 -10.92 13.48 22.05
N ASN A 91 -10.59 14.02 20.87
CA ASN A 91 -11.36 13.86 19.63
C ASN A 91 -10.51 13.51 18.42
N ASP A 92 -9.20 13.32 18.56
CA ASP A 92 -8.27 13.08 17.46
C ASP A 92 -7.28 11.95 17.78
N LEU A 93 -7.29 10.91 16.96
CA LEU A 93 -6.48 9.68 17.05
C LEU A 93 -5.65 9.49 15.79
N TRP A 94 -4.41 9.03 15.96
CA TRP A 94 -3.42 9.01 14.89
C TRP A 94 -2.92 7.61 14.55
N ALA A 95 -2.54 7.45 13.28
CA ALA A 95 -1.82 6.33 12.68
C ALA A 95 -2.30 4.96 13.20
N PRO A 96 -3.55 4.57 12.91
CA PRO A 96 -4.05 3.29 13.36
C PRO A 96 -3.32 2.15 12.64
N ASP A 97 -3.16 1.02 13.33
CA ASP A 97 -2.86 -0.28 12.72
C ASP A 97 -3.96 -1.27 13.05
N ILE A 98 -4.24 -2.19 12.12
CA ILE A 98 -5.35 -3.12 12.23
C ILE A 98 -4.98 -4.54 11.79
N SER A 99 -5.47 -5.52 12.54
CA SER A 99 -5.19 -6.93 12.28
C SER A 99 -6.32 -7.82 12.76
N TYR A 100 -6.55 -8.94 12.06
CA TYR A 100 -7.50 -9.96 12.49
C TYR A 100 -6.78 -11.09 13.23
N ARG A 101 -7.23 -11.41 14.45
CA ARG A 101 -6.64 -12.43 15.30
C ARG A 101 -7.63 -12.87 16.38
N SER A 102 -7.60 -14.16 16.75
CA SER A 102 -8.43 -14.71 17.81
C SER A 102 -9.93 -14.40 17.64
N GLY A 103 -10.43 -14.48 16.40
CA GLY A 103 -11.84 -14.24 16.06
C GLY A 103 -12.28 -12.77 16.09
N LYS A 104 -11.34 -11.82 16.23
CA LYS A 104 -11.63 -10.38 16.35
C LYS A 104 -10.68 -9.54 15.50
N TRP A 105 -11.14 -8.36 15.13
CA TRP A 105 -10.32 -7.26 14.67
C TRP A 105 -9.73 -6.51 15.87
N TRP A 106 -8.44 -6.22 15.80
CA TRP A 106 -7.67 -5.49 16.81
C TRP A 106 -7.12 -4.26 16.14
N MET A 107 -7.51 -3.08 16.64
CA MET A 107 -7.06 -1.78 16.17
C MET A 107 -6.21 -1.13 17.25
N TYR A 108 -4.93 -0.96 16.95
CA TYR A 108 -4.03 -0.15 17.75
C TYR A 108 -4.07 1.27 17.21
N TYR A 109 -4.02 2.26 18.09
CA TYR A 109 -4.15 3.67 17.72
C TYR A 109 -3.32 4.56 18.65
N SER A 110 -2.93 5.73 18.17
CA SER A 110 -2.14 6.69 18.95
C SER A 110 -3.01 7.77 19.59
N VAL A 111 -2.71 8.09 20.84
CA VAL A 111 -3.19 9.27 21.57
C VAL A 111 -1.98 10.14 21.84
N SER A 112 -2.00 11.38 21.38
CA SER A 112 -0.83 12.25 21.44
C SER A 112 -1.20 13.74 21.32
N SER A 113 -0.21 14.61 21.43
CA SER A 113 -0.29 16.03 21.12
C SER A 113 0.96 16.47 20.33
N PHE A 114 0.82 17.44 19.43
CA PHE A 114 1.90 17.84 18.53
C PHE A 114 3.14 18.32 19.30
N GLY A 115 4.32 17.84 18.90
CA GLY A 115 5.61 18.24 19.48
C GLY A 115 5.92 17.64 20.86
N SER A 116 5.11 16.69 21.34
CA SER A 116 5.27 16.03 22.64
C SER A 116 5.59 14.53 22.49
N ASN A 117 6.36 13.98 23.45
CA ASN A 117 6.50 12.53 23.65
C ASN A 117 5.71 12.02 24.86
N ILE A 118 4.85 12.85 25.45
CA ILE A 118 3.84 12.38 26.39
C ILE A 118 2.70 11.83 25.53
N SER A 119 2.75 10.54 25.24
CA SER A 119 1.90 9.88 24.27
C SER A 119 1.60 8.44 24.68
N ALA A 120 0.55 7.85 24.11
CA ALA A 120 0.16 6.49 24.42
C ALA A 120 -0.41 5.78 23.19
N ILE A 121 -0.19 4.47 23.13
CA ILE A 121 -0.88 3.58 22.20
C ILE A 121 -2.02 2.90 22.95
N GLY A 122 -3.22 2.98 22.39
CA GLY A 122 -4.41 2.27 22.83
C GLY A 122 -4.70 1.04 21.98
N LEU A 123 -5.62 0.20 22.46
CA LEU A 123 -6.16 -0.94 21.71
C LEU A 123 -7.68 -0.93 21.80
N ALA A 124 -8.34 -1.11 20.66
CA ALA A 124 -9.76 -1.42 20.57
C ALA A 124 -9.97 -2.74 19.81
N THR A 125 -11.03 -3.48 20.15
CA THR A 125 -11.38 -4.73 19.45
C THR A 125 -12.82 -4.73 18.97
N SER A 126 -13.09 -5.33 17.82
CA SER A 126 -14.45 -5.63 17.34
C SER A 126 -14.51 -7.02 16.70
N THR A 127 -15.69 -7.61 16.60
CA THR A 127 -15.88 -8.91 15.92
C THR A 127 -16.07 -8.76 14.41
N THR A 128 -16.36 -7.54 13.94
CA THR A 128 -16.60 -7.22 12.53
C THR A 128 -16.08 -5.81 12.20
N LEU A 129 -15.77 -5.54 10.94
CA LEU A 129 -15.52 -4.18 10.44
C LEU A 129 -16.81 -3.49 9.96
N SER A 130 -17.81 -4.28 9.54
CA SER A 130 -19.13 -3.82 9.15
C SER A 130 -19.98 -3.51 10.38
N ASN A 131 -20.47 -2.27 10.50
CA ASN A 131 -21.27 -1.82 11.66
C ASN A 131 -20.61 -2.17 13.01
N ALA A 132 -19.29 -2.04 13.05
CA ALA A 132 -18.46 -2.47 14.15
C ALA A 132 -18.83 -1.78 15.47
N ALA A 133 -19.10 -2.57 16.50
CA ALA A 133 -19.10 -2.10 17.88
C ALA A 133 -17.70 -2.33 18.47
N TRP A 134 -16.92 -1.25 18.58
CA TRP A 134 -15.56 -1.31 19.10
C TRP A 134 -15.56 -1.27 20.63
N THR A 135 -14.83 -2.21 21.23
CA THR A 135 -14.59 -2.26 22.68
C THR A 135 -13.18 -1.77 22.97
N ASP A 136 -13.04 -0.66 23.69
CA ASP A 136 -11.74 -0.19 24.17
C ASP A 136 -11.12 -1.19 25.18
N LYS A 137 -9.80 -1.39 25.08
CA LYS A 137 -9.01 -2.28 25.94
C LYS A 137 -7.97 -1.51 26.77
N GLY A 138 -8.07 -0.19 26.79
CA GLY A 138 -7.19 0.69 27.54
C GLY A 138 -5.83 0.92 26.88
N CYS A 139 -4.97 1.63 27.61
CA CYS A 139 -3.58 1.84 27.26
C CYS A 139 -2.83 0.50 27.11
N VAL A 140 -2.03 0.41 26.05
CA VAL A 140 -1.09 -0.68 25.73
C VAL A 140 0.30 -0.31 26.24
N ILE A 141 0.83 0.82 25.79
CA ILE A 141 2.15 1.35 26.17
C ILE A 141 2.10 2.88 26.10
N ARG A 142 2.88 3.56 26.94
CA ARG A 142 2.97 5.02 26.97
C ARG A 142 4.40 5.50 27.14
N SER A 143 4.68 6.69 26.64
CA SER A 143 5.90 7.44 26.88
C SER A 143 5.60 8.66 27.76
N LYS A 144 6.59 9.06 28.54
CA LYS A 144 6.61 10.26 29.36
C LYS A 144 7.75 11.15 28.86
N SER A 145 7.81 12.39 29.36
CA SER A 145 8.90 13.33 29.06
C SER A 145 10.30 12.78 29.34
N SER A 146 10.44 11.84 30.29
CA SER A 146 11.70 11.18 30.61
C SER A 146 12.13 10.08 29.63
N ASN A 147 11.25 9.63 28.73
CA ASN A 147 11.60 8.64 27.71
C ASN A 147 12.34 9.32 26.55
N ASN A 148 13.30 8.61 25.96
CA ASN A 148 13.99 9.05 24.76
C ASN A 148 13.28 8.60 23.48
N TYR A 149 12.07 8.07 23.55
CA TYR A 149 11.24 7.62 22.42
C TYR A 149 9.81 8.11 22.60
N ASN A 150 9.04 8.06 21.52
CA ASN A 150 7.63 8.44 21.50
C ASN A 150 6.72 7.23 21.25
N CYS A 151 5.72 6.99 22.10
CA CYS A 151 4.79 5.88 21.97
C CYS A 151 3.59 6.26 21.08
N ILE A 152 3.83 6.37 19.78
CA ILE A 152 2.82 6.54 18.71
C ILE A 152 3.18 5.65 17.51
N ASP A 153 2.37 5.72 16.45
CA ASP A 153 2.54 5.00 15.18
C ASP A 153 2.69 3.47 15.38
N PRO A 154 1.70 2.82 16.01
CA PRO A 154 1.74 1.38 16.21
C PRO A 154 1.75 0.64 14.86
N GLY A 155 2.55 -0.41 14.77
CA GLY A 155 2.47 -1.44 13.75
C GLY A 155 2.54 -2.82 14.40
N THR A 156 1.58 -3.70 14.13
CA THR A 156 1.54 -5.03 14.76
C THR A 156 1.96 -6.12 13.80
N PHE A 157 2.71 -7.08 14.31
CA PHE A 157 3.21 -8.18 13.51
C PHE A 157 3.23 -9.48 14.31
N ARG A 158 2.70 -10.56 13.72
CA ARG A 158 2.82 -11.91 14.28
C ARG A 158 3.89 -12.67 13.54
N ASP A 159 4.91 -13.13 14.25
CA ASP A 159 6.00 -13.87 13.64
C ASP A 159 5.67 -15.36 13.41
N THR A 160 6.59 -16.09 12.78
CA THR A 160 6.41 -17.51 12.46
C THR A 160 6.44 -18.43 13.67
N THR A 161 6.91 -17.95 14.83
CA THR A 161 6.85 -18.69 16.10
C THR A 161 5.53 -18.49 16.83
N GLY A 162 4.69 -17.55 16.34
CA GLY A 162 3.39 -17.23 16.89
C GLY A 162 3.41 -16.07 17.89
N LYS A 163 4.59 -15.52 18.20
CA LYS A 163 4.75 -14.33 19.05
C LYS A 163 4.15 -13.10 18.38
N LEU A 164 3.62 -12.20 19.20
CA LEU A 164 3.09 -10.92 18.76
C LEU A 164 4.06 -9.80 19.11
N TRP A 165 4.29 -8.93 18.15
CA TRP A 165 5.17 -7.78 18.26
C TRP A 165 4.41 -6.50 17.96
N LEU A 166 4.75 -5.45 18.71
CA LEU A 166 4.37 -4.07 18.43
C LEU A 166 5.64 -3.31 18.05
N VAL A 167 5.73 -2.86 16.81
CA VAL A 167 6.65 -1.80 16.41
C VAL A 167 5.97 -0.45 16.64
N PHE A 168 6.70 0.55 17.09
CA PHE A 168 6.18 1.89 17.36
C PHE A 168 7.32 2.92 17.33
N GLY A 169 6.99 4.20 17.25
CA GLY A 169 7.96 5.27 17.33
C GLY A 169 7.79 6.35 16.27
N SER A 170 8.09 7.58 16.66
CA SER A 170 8.09 8.74 15.78
C SER A 170 9.08 9.76 16.33
N PHE A 171 10.00 10.24 15.50
CA PHE A 171 11.10 11.14 15.86
C PHE A 171 11.92 10.62 17.06
N TRP A 172 12.40 11.50 17.95
CA TRP A 172 13.18 11.15 19.14
C TRP A 172 14.31 10.13 18.84
N ASN A 173 14.44 9.06 19.61
CA ASN A 173 15.38 7.97 19.37
C ASN A 173 14.86 6.94 18.36
N GLY A 174 13.81 7.25 17.61
CA GLY A 174 13.36 6.49 16.45
C GLY A 174 12.41 5.35 16.76
N ILE A 175 12.51 4.28 15.95
CA ILE A 175 11.57 3.17 15.93
C ILE A 175 12.02 2.09 16.90
N HIS A 176 11.08 1.57 17.66
CA HIS A 176 11.27 0.55 18.69
C HIS A 176 10.31 -0.61 18.49
N ILE A 177 10.66 -1.78 19.02
CA ILE A 177 9.81 -2.96 19.03
C ILE A 177 9.72 -3.56 20.44
N VAL A 178 8.55 -4.08 20.77
CA VAL A 178 8.28 -4.78 22.03
C VAL A 178 7.42 -6.03 21.77
N GLU A 179 7.67 -7.10 22.53
CA GLU A 179 6.83 -8.31 22.51
C GLU A 179 5.53 -8.04 23.28
N LEU A 180 4.41 -8.43 22.68
CA LEU A 180 3.09 -8.39 23.29
C LEU A 180 2.64 -9.79 23.71
N ASP A 181 1.92 -9.86 24.82
CA ASP A 181 1.11 -11.01 25.18
C ASP A 181 0.01 -11.23 24.14
N THR A 182 -0.08 -12.44 23.60
CA THR A 182 -1.00 -12.77 22.50
C THR A 182 -2.47 -12.77 22.89
N SER A 183 -2.78 -12.86 24.18
CA SER A 183 -4.16 -12.92 24.70
C SER A 183 -4.72 -11.54 25.01
N THR A 184 -3.88 -10.63 25.49
CA THR A 184 -4.26 -9.28 25.91
C THR A 184 -3.90 -8.21 24.89
N GLY A 185 -2.91 -8.47 24.03
CA GLY A 185 -2.31 -7.51 23.10
C GLY A 185 -1.56 -6.36 23.78
N LYS A 186 -1.20 -6.53 25.06
CA LYS A 186 -0.38 -5.61 25.85
C LYS A 186 1.05 -6.13 25.94
N PRO A 187 2.05 -5.31 26.31
CA PRO A 187 3.41 -5.81 26.53
C PRO A 187 3.39 -7.05 27.41
N ALA A 188 4.19 -8.06 27.04
CA ALA A 188 4.33 -9.29 27.83
C ALA A 188 4.75 -8.96 29.27
N SER A 189 4.59 -9.89 30.22
CA SER A 189 4.97 -9.63 31.63
C SER A 189 6.47 -9.33 31.79
N SER A 190 7.30 -9.91 30.94
CA SER A 190 8.71 -9.57 30.78
C SER A 190 8.94 -9.20 29.32
N TYR A 191 9.39 -7.97 29.08
CA TYR A 191 9.66 -7.46 27.75
C TYR A 191 10.91 -6.59 27.74
N THR A 192 11.52 -6.49 26.55
CA THR A 192 12.58 -5.54 26.26
C THR A 192 12.11 -4.66 25.12
N ILE A 193 12.30 -3.34 25.25
CA ILE A 193 12.10 -2.39 24.16
C ILE A 193 13.42 -2.31 23.39
N THR A 194 13.41 -2.70 22.12
CA THR A 194 14.60 -2.71 21.27
C THR A 194 14.48 -1.65 20.18
N GLN A 195 15.47 -0.77 20.06
CA GLN A 195 15.55 0.20 18.97
C GLN A 195 15.87 -0.52 17.65
N LEU A 196 15.08 -0.28 16.61
CA LEU A 196 15.22 -0.89 15.28
C LEU A 196 15.75 0.08 14.23
N ALA A 197 15.33 1.35 14.28
CA ALA A 197 15.72 2.35 13.30
C ALA A 197 15.86 3.74 13.93
N TYR A 198 16.78 4.52 13.39
CA TYR A 198 16.98 5.93 13.71
C TYR A 198 17.20 6.69 12.41
N HIS A 199 16.85 7.97 12.38
CA HIS A 199 17.24 8.89 11.31
C HIS A 199 17.30 10.31 11.88
N SER A 200 18.39 11.02 11.64
CA SER A 200 18.70 12.29 12.33
C SER A 200 17.70 13.41 12.05
N THR A 201 17.01 13.38 10.92
CA THR A 201 16.02 14.37 10.49
C THR A 201 14.58 13.97 10.80
N GLY A 202 14.37 12.78 11.37
CA GLY A 202 13.06 12.22 11.69
C GLY A 202 12.86 10.83 11.09
N VAL A 203 12.28 9.93 11.87
CA VAL A 203 11.81 8.60 11.41
C VAL A 203 10.51 8.24 12.15
N GLU A 204 9.49 7.77 11.43
CA GLU A 204 8.18 7.39 11.99
C GLU A 204 7.41 6.41 11.06
N GLY A 205 6.14 6.12 11.35
CA GLY A 205 5.27 5.32 10.48
C GLY A 205 5.76 3.90 10.21
N ALA A 206 6.23 3.20 11.25
CA ALA A 206 6.89 1.91 11.07
C ALA A 206 5.93 0.76 10.75
N SER A 207 6.28 -0.05 9.74
CA SER A 207 5.53 -1.24 9.34
C SER A 207 6.42 -2.46 9.18
N LEU A 208 5.93 -3.62 9.64
CA LEU A 208 6.64 -4.90 9.59
C LEU A 208 5.95 -5.89 8.66
N MET A 209 6.75 -6.64 7.91
CA MET A 209 6.26 -7.84 7.22
C MET A 209 7.35 -8.91 7.14
N LYS A 210 6.94 -10.14 6.83
CA LYS A 210 7.84 -11.23 6.48
C LYS A 210 7.65 -11.62 5.02
N TRP A 211 8.76 -11.78 4.30
CA TRP A 211 8.76 -12.40 2.99
C TRP A 211 9.91 -13.40 2.88
N LYS A 212 9.56 -14.68 2.74
CA LYS A 212 10.51 -15.80 2.77
C LYS A 212 11.42 -15.71 4.02
N SER A 213 12.73 -15.69 3.81
CA SER A 213 13.73 -15.74 4.87
C SER A 213 13.93 -14.43 5.64
N TYR A 214 13.32 -13.31 5.19
CA TYR A 214 13.57 -11.99 5.77
C TYR A 214 12.32 -11.37 6.38
N TYR A 215 12.53 -10.64 7.47
CA TYR A 215 11.65 -9.61 7.98
C TYR A 215 12.05 -8.28 7.37
N TYR A 216 11.08 -7.44 7.04
CA TYR A 216 11.29 -6.11 6.47
C TYR A 216 10.67 -5.08 7.39
N LEU A 217 11.43 -4.04 7.70
CA LEU A 217 10.98 -2.86 8.44
C LEU A 217 10.93 -1.71 7.46
N PHE A 218 9.72 -1.21 7.19
CA PHE A 218 9.47 0.02 6.45
C PHE A 218 9.33 1.17 7.44
N VAL A 219 9.87 2.33 7.07
CA VAL A 219 9.78 3.57 7.84
C VAL A 219 9.67 4.78 6.91
N SER A 220 9.00 5.82 7.40
CA SER A 220 9.04 7.14 6.80
C SER A 220 10.18 7.96 7.39
N TRP A 221 11.05 8.50 6.54
CA TRP A 221 12.10 9.45 6.93
C TRP A 221 11.67 10.90 6.72
N ASP A 222 12.28 11.79 7.49
CA ASP A 222 12.10 13.24 7.47
C ASP A 222 10.72 13.70 7.98
N LYS A 223 10.14 14.76 7.39
CA LYS A 223 8.99 15.47 7.96
C LYS A 223 7.74 15.33 7.10
N CYS A 224 6.66 14.88 7.74
CA CYS A 224 5.30 14.93 7.20
C CYS A 224 4.69 16.32 7.36
N CYS A 225 3.41 16.36 7.03
CA CYS A 225 2.40 17.24 7.60
C CYS A 225 2.54 18.72 7.24
N ASN A 226 3.36 19.03 6.23
CA ASN A 226 3.57 20.37 5.71
C ASN A 226 3.07 20.52 4.28
N GLY A 227 2.10 19.68 3.87
CA GLY A 227 1.54 19.69 2.53
C GLY A 227 2.64 19.54 1.47
N VAL A 228 2.68 20.48 0.53
CA VAL A 228 3.69 20.53 -0.56
C VAL A 228 5.12 20.77 -0.07
N SER A 229 5.32 21.16 1.19
CA SER A 229 6.64 21.36 1.80
C SER A 229 7.12 20.13 2.59
N SER A 230 6.37 19.03 2.57
CA SER A 230 6.76 17.79 3.25
C SER A 230 7.98 17.16 2.54
N THR A 231 8.92 16.65 3.32
CA THR A 231 10.19 16.09 2.81
C THR A 231 10.26 14.57 2.90
N TYR A 232 9.14 13.95 3.27
CA TYR A 232 8.99 12.52 3.49
C TYR A 232 9.56 11.63 2.39
N LYS A 233 10.14 10.52 2.81
CA LYS A 233 10.58 9.43 1.93
C LYS A 233 10.32 8.10 2.63
N ILE A 234 9.93 7.08 1.87
CA ILE A 234 9.82 5.72 2.38
C ILE A 234 11.19 5.06 2.26
N ALA A 235 11.70 4.57 3.38
CA ALA A 235 12.91 3.77 3.48
C ALA A 235 12.60 2.41 4.11
N TYR A 236 13.48 1.43 3.91
CA TYR A 236 13.33 0.13 4.55
C TYR A 236 14.66 -0.57 4.76
N GLY A 237 14.63 -1.64 5.53
CA GLY A 237 15.73 -2.58 5.65
C GLY A 237 15.19 -3.98 5.91
N ARG A 238 16.08 -4.97 5.92
CA ARG A 238 15.70 -6.36 6.19
C ARG A 238 16.57 -6.99 7.27
N ALA A 239 15.99 -7.96 8.00
CA ALA A 239 16.63 -8.73 9.05
C ALA A 239 16.23 -10.20 8.96
N THR A 240 17.02 -11.11 9.54
CA THR A 240 16.63 -12.52 9.70
C THR A 240 15.87 -12.77 11.00
N ASN A 241 15.87 -11.80 11.93
CA ASN A 241 15.12 -11.81 13.17
C ASN A 241 14.18 -10.60 13.23
N VAL A 242 12.98 -10.78 13.76
CA VAL A 242 11.95 -9.72 13.83
C VAL A 242 12.37 -8.53 14.68
N SER A 243 13.15 -8.76 15.75
CA SER A 243 13.74 -7.71 16.59
C SER A 243 15.05 -7.14 16.03
N GLY A 244 15.38 -7.45 14.77
CA GLY A 244 16.57 -6.96 14.10
C GLY A 244 17.87 -7.68 14.51
N PRO A 245 19.03 -7.06 14.26
CA PRO A 245 19.21 -5.75 13.60
C PRO A 245 18.76 -5.78 12.12
N TYR A 246 18.18 -4.66 11.66
CA TYR A 246 17.80 -4.44 10.27
C TYR A 246 18.91 -3.73 9.48
N TYR A 247 19.11 -4.14 8.23
CA TYR A 247 20.17 -3.65 7.36
C TYR A 247 19.65 -3.19 6.00
N ASN A 248 20.30 -2.18 5.42
CA ASN A 248 20.13 -1.82 4.01
C ASN A 248 21.01 -2.68 3.08
N LYS A 249 20.96 -2.44 1.76
CA LYS A 249 21.73 -3.22 0.76
C LYS A 249 23.23 -3.20 0.98
N ALA A 250 23.76 -2.09 1.50
CA ALA A 250 25.17 -1.91 1.78
C ALA A 250 25.62 -2.58 3.10
N GLY A 251 24.71 -3.22 3.84
CA GLY A 251 25.02 -3.87 5.12
C GLY A 251 25.08 -2.90 6.31
N ASN A 252 24.57 -1.67 6.16
CA ASN A 252 24.55 -0.68 7.23
C ASN A 252 23.27 -0.80 8.07
N LYS A 253 23.40 -0.64 9.39
CA LYS A 253 22.30 -0.81 10.36
C LYS A 253 21.30 0.34 10.32
N MET A 254 20.01 0.02 10.33
CA MET A 254 18.96 1.03 10.43
C MET A 254 18.98 1.79 11.75
N ALA A 255 19.31 1.12 12.86
CA ALA A 255 19.50 1.76 14.16
C ALA A 255 20.64 2.79 14.19
N SER A 256 21.51 2.79 13.17
CA SER A 256 22.61 3.75 13.01
C SER A 256 22.32 4.87 12.00
N GLY A 257 21.07 5.07 11.56
CA GLY A 257 20.72 6.15 10.63
C GLY A 257 20.49 5.72 9.18
N TYR A 258 20.75 4.45 8.84
CA TYR A 258 20.77 3.96 7.46
C TYR A 258 19.46 3.29 7.03
N GLY A 259 19.31 3.05 5.74
CA GLY A 259 18.16 2.40 5.13
C GLY A 259 18.33 2.30 3.63
N GLU A 260 17.48 1.52 2.98
CA GLU A 260 17.32 1.47 1.53
C GLU A 260 16.14 2.36 1.15
N LEU A 261 16.36 3.37 0.31
CA LEU A 261 15.27 4.22 -0.18
C LEU A 261 14.36 3.43 -1.12
N LEU A 262 13.05 3.50 -0.85
CA LEU A 262 12.03 2.84 -1.64
C LEU A 262 11.22 3.83 -2.47
N ASP A 263 10.75 4.92 -1.87
CA ASP A 263 10.03 5.98 -2.57
C ASP A 263 10.41 7.37 -2.07
N THR A 264 10.80 8.24 -2.99
CA THR A 264 11.15 9.63 -2.72
C THR A 264 10.13 10.61 -3.29
N GLY A 265 9.04 10.11 -3.87
CA GLY A 265 8.06 10.92 -4.57
C GLY A 265 8.48 11.28 -5.99
N ASP A 266 7.73 12.19 -6.60
CA ASP A 266 7.94 12.75 -7.93
C ASP A 266 7.22 14.10 -8.08
N ALA A 267 7.23 14.69 -9.28
CA ALA A 267 6.62 16.00 -9.53
C ALA A 267 5.12 16.10 -9.17
N SER A 268 4.41 14.97 -9.11
CA SER A 268 2.98 14.90 -8.77
C SER A 268 2.69 14.34 -7.37
N ARG A 269 3.71 13.78 -6.70
CA ARG A 269 3.60 13.11 -5.41
C ARG A 269 4.71 13.56 -4.47
N ILE A 270 4.39 14.49 -3.58
CA ILE A 270 5.35 15.02 -2.62
C ILE A 270 5.28 14.20 -1.33
N GLY A 271 6.43 13.92 -0.72
CA GLY A 271 6.49 13.33 0.62
C GLY A 271 5.70 12.02 0.80
N PRO A 272 5.91 10.96 0.01
CA PRO A 272 5.26 9.68 0.28
C PRO A 272 5.73 9.10 1.63
N GLY A 273 4.79 8.61 2.43
CA GLY A 273 5.05 7.99 3.73
C GLY A 273 3.78 7.60 4.49
N GLY A 274 3.92 7.40 5.81
CA GLY A 274 2.87 6.87 6.69
C GLY A 274 2.37 5.51 6.20
N GLU A 275 3.29 4.63 5.81
CA GLU A 275 2.98 3.41 5.10
C GLU A 275 2.58 2.24 5.99
N SER A 276 1.69 1.42 5.44
CA SER A 276 1.36 0.09 5.92
C SER A 276 1.50 -0.95 4.82
N ILE A 277 1.56 -2.21 5.23
CA ILE A 277 1.64 -3.36 4.33
C ILE A 277 0.31 -4.12 4.35
N TYR A 278 -0.29 -4.26 3.19
CA TYR A 278 -1.47 -5.10 2.99
C TYR A 278 -1.13 -6.32 2.16
N ILE A 279 -1.55 -7.50 2.62
CA ILE A 279 -1.34 -8.78 1.92
C ILE A 279 -2.70 -9.33 1.51
N GLU A 280 -2.91 -9.45 0.20
CA GLU A 280 -4.11 -9.99 -0.41
C GLU A 280 -3.85 -11.46 -0.81
N ASN A 281 -4.71 -12.36 -0.33
CA ASN A 281 -4.68 -13.80 -0.63
C ASN A 281 -3.28 -14.43 -0.48
N ASP A 282 -2.55 -14.04 0.56
CA ASP A 282 -1.19 -14.52 0.90
C ASP A 282 -0.12 -14.40 -0.21
N THR A 283 -0.41 -13.65 -1.29
CA THR A 283 0.40 -13.67 -2.51
C THR A 283 0.69 -12.29 -3.07
N ALA A 284 -0.27 -11.37 -2.98
CA ALA A 284 -0.14 -10.02 -3.49
C ALA A 284 0.14 -9.06 -2.34
N VAL A 285 1.29 -8.40 -2.37
CA VAL A 285 1.71 -7.45 -1.34
C VAL A 285 1.55 -6.03 -1.86
N TYR A 286 0.90 -5.19 -1.07
CA TYR A 286 0.63 -3.79 -1.38
C TYR A 286 1.24 -2.90 -0.31
N LEU A 287 1.93 -1.85 -0.78
CA LEU A 287 2.27 -0.69 0.02
C LEU A 287 1.08 0.26 -0.02
N VAL A 288 0.51 0.52 1.15
CA VAL A 288 -0.61 1.44 1.36
C VAL A 288 -0.05 2.63 2.11
N ASN A 289 0.02 3.79 1.45
CA ASN A 289 0.69 4.97 2.00
C ASN A 289 -0.07 6.23 1.61
N HIS A 290 0.28 7.36 2.23
CA HIS A 290 -0.17 8.65 1.74
C HIS A 290 0.96 9.38 1.01
N TYR A 291 0.61 10.40 0.24
CA TYR A 291 1.52 11.41 -0.29
C TYR A 291 0.79 12.76 -0.34
N TYR A 292 1.50 13.88 -0.41
CA TYR A 292 0.91 15.19 -0.57
C TYR A 292 0.80 15.56 -2.06
N ALA A 293 -0.42 15.83 -2.53
CA ALA A 293 -0.65 16.21 -3.91
C ALA A 293 -0.10 17.62 -4.21
N THR A 294 0.75 17.77 -5.24
CA THR A 294 1.46 19.03 -5.54
C THR A 294 0.55 20.26 -5.71
N GLY A 295 -0.70 20.07 -6.15
CA GLY A 295 -1.64 21.19 -6.34
C GLY A 295 -2.39 21.65 -5.08
N THR A 296 -2.59 20.76 -4.11
CA THR A 296 -3.45 21.05 -2.95
C THR A 296 -2.75 20.88 -1.60
N GLY A 297 -1.59 20.22 -1.56
CA GLY A 297 -0.95 19.79 -0.33
C GLY A 297 -1.76 18.78 0.47
N THR A 298 -2.78 18.16 -0.12
CA THR A 298 -3.66 17.21 0.57
C THR A 298 -2.99 15.83 0.65
N ALA A 299 -2.94 15.25 1.85
CA ALA A 299 -2.54 13.86 2.04
C ALA A 299 -3.52 12.93 1.30
N THR A 300 -3.02 12.20 0.31
CA THR A 300 -3.80 11.42 -0.65
C THR A 300 -3.39 9.96 -0.58
N LEU A 301 -4.38 9.07 -0.47
CA LEU A 301 -4.20 7.62 -0.47
C LEU A 301 -3.51 7.15 -1.75
N GLN A 302 -2.47 6.34 -1.57
CA GLN A 302 -1.79 5.60 -2.61
C GLN A 302 -1.72 4.14 -2.23
N ILE A 303 -2.10 3.29 -3.16
CA ILE A 303 -1.95 1.84 -3.04
C ILE A 303 -1.13 1.37 -4.24
N ARG A 304 -0.02 0.68 -3.97
CA ARG A 304 0.86 0.15 -5.01
C ARG A 304 1.27 -1.27 -4.66
N ARG A 305 1.23 -2.14 -5.66
CA ARG A 305 1.81 -3.47 -5.52
C ARG A 305 3.34 -3.37 -5.40
N ILE A 306 3.89 -4.11 -4.44
CA ILE A 306 5.33 -4.28 -4.27
C ILE A 306 5.77 -5.68 -4.66
N TYR A 307 7.02 -5.79 -5.09
CA TYR A 307 7.66 -7.00 -5.60
C TYR A 307 9.00 -7.23 -4.91
N PHE A 308 9.40 -8.49 -4.84
CA PHE A 308 10.65 -8.90 -4.19
C PHE A 308 11.59 -9.53 -5.23
N GLY A 309 12.74 -8.90 -5.46
CA GLY A 309 13.84 -9.42 -6.28
C GLY A 309 15.13 -9.43 -5.46
N ASP A 310 15.85 -10.56 -5.45
CA ASP A 310 17.06 -10.77 -4.63
C ASP A 310 16.87 -10.45 -3.13
N GLY A 311 15.63 -10.62 -2.66
CA GLY A 311 15.17 -10.28 -1.31
C GLY A 311 15.11 -8.78 -1.01
N TRP A 312 15.01 -7.93 -2.03
CA TRP A 312 14.82 -6.50 -1.91
C TRP A 312 13.50 -6.07 -2.55
N VAL A 313 12.87 -5.06 -1.95
CA VAL A 313 11.58 -4.54 -2.35
C VAL A 313 11.75 -3.59 -3.53
N SER A 314 10.83 -3.68 -4.47
CA SER A 314 10.66 -2.74 -5.57
C SER A 314 9.17 -2.55 -5.84
N PHE A 315 8.79 -1.47 -6.52
CA PHE A 315 7.47 -1.33 -7.12
C PHE A 315 7.61 -0.80 -8.55
N THR A 316 6.65 -1.09 -9.40
CA THR A 316 6.58 -0.46 -10.72
C THR A 316 6.28 1.02 -10.52
N ARG A 317 7.17 1.92 -10.98
CA ARG A 317 6.96 3.39 -10.95
C ARG A 317 5.72 3.89 -11.70
N THR A 318 4.92 2.98 -12.28
CA THR A 318 3.64 3.33 -12.90
C THR A 318 2.57 3.63 -11.85
N THR A 319 1.81 4.67 -12.15
CA THR A 319 0.63 5.27 -11.51
C THR A 319 -0.11 4.38 -10.49
N PRO A 320 -0.61 4.95 -9.37
CA PRO A 320 -1.43 4.24 -8.37
C PRO A 320 -2.51 3.34 -9.00
N VAL A 321 -2.91 2.30 -8.27
CA VAL A 321 -3.94 1.31 -8.67
C VAL A 321 -5.26 1.97 -9.13
N ASN A 322 -5.48 3.25 -8.84
CA ASN A 322 -6.57 4.10 -9.37
C ASN A 322 -6.64 4.20 -10.91
N LYS A 323 -5.66 3.68 -11.67
CA LYS A 323 -5.73 3.54 -13.14
C LYS A 323 -5.50 2.13 -13.69
N GLN A 324 -5.38 1.13 -12.82
CA GLN A 324 -4.98 -0.22 -13.22
C GLN A 324 -5.93 -1.25 -12.60
N LEU A 325 -7.17 -1.28 -13.08
CA LEU A 325 -7.73 -2.59 -13.40
C LEU A 325 -6.88 -3.11 -14.55
N GLU A 326 -5.86 -3.91 -14.23
CA GLU A 326 -5.03 -4.58 -15.22
C GLU A 326 -5.93 -5.45 -16.11
N LYS A 327 -6.29 -4.91 -17.27
CA LYS A 327 -6.15 -5.68 -18.51
C LYS A 327 -4.65 -5.97 -18.65
N ASN A 328 -4.23 -7.13 -18.14
CA ASN A 328 -3.00 -7.87 -18.41
C ASN A 328 -1.66 -7.11 -18.49
N PRO A 329 -0.59 -7.61 -17.85
CA PRO A 329 0.76 -7.07 -17.99
C PRO A 329 1.37 -7.49 -19.36
N VAL A 330 0.99 -6.80 -20.45
CA VAL A 330 1.63 -6.99 -21.78
C VAL A 330 2.02 -5.66 -22.44
N THR A 331 1.50 -4.52 -22.00
CA THR A 331 1.52 -3.29 -22.83
C THR A 331 2.71 -2.35 -22.65
N LYS A 332 3.79 -2.72 -21.95
CA LYS A 332 4.99 -1.85 -21.86
C LYS A 332 6.27 -2.33 -22.54
N VAL A 333 6.29 -3.52 -23.13
CA VAL A 333 7.38 -3.97 -24.04
C VAL A 333 6.92 -4.02 -25.52
N ALA A 334 5.63 -3.78 -25.77
CA ALA A 334 4.99 -3.94 -27.08
C ALA A 334 5.36 -2.88 -28.15
N ASN A 335 6.19 -1.88 -27.84
CA ASN A 335 6.56 -0.86 -28.85
C ASN A 335 7.66 -1.31 -29.82
N LYS A 336 8.24 -2.51 -29.67
CA LYS A 336 9.15 -3.09 -30.68
C LYS A 336 8.86 -4.54 -31.06
N THR A 337 8.17 -5.32 -30.23
CA THR A 337 7.91 -6.74 -30.50
C THR A 337 6.46 -6.95 -30.90
N LYS A 338 6.24 -7.41 -32.15
CA LYS A 338 4.90 -7.78 -32.63
C LYS A 338 4.55 -9.20 -32.16
N PHE A 339 3.32 -9.37 -31.67
CA PHE A 339 2.74 -10.66 -31.30
C PHE A 339 1.76 -11.10 -32.40
N PHE A 340 1.87 -12.37 -32.81
CA PHE A 340 0.98 -12.97 -33.80
C PHE A 340 0.34 -14.23 -33.23
N TYR A 341 -0.96 -14.38 -33.43
CA TYR A 341 -1.77 -15.53 -33.05
C TYR A 341 -2.38 -16.13 -34.33
N GLY A 342 -2.27 -17.43 -34.54
CA GLY A 342 -2.81 -18.05 -35.76
C GLY A 342 -2.63 -19.56 -35.82
N SER A 343 -3.29 -20.17 -36.79
CA SER A 343 -3.24 -21.62 -37.07
C SER A 343 -1.87 -22.07 -37.62
N LYS A 344 -1.60 -23.38 -37.64
CA LYS A 344 -0.36 -23.96 -38.23
C LYS A 344 -0.14 -23.45 -39.66
N THR A 345 -1.20 -23.32 -40.44
CA THR A 345 -1.20 -22.87 -41.84
C THR A 345 -0.84 -21.39 -41.99
N GLU A 346 -1.21 -20.53 -41.05
CA GLU A 346 -0.82 -19.10 -41.01
C GLU A 346 0.63 -18.93 -40.55
N THR A 347 1.07 -19.78 -39.63
CA THR A 347 2.46 -19.80 -39.12
C THR A 347 3.45 -20.14 -40.25
N ASP A 348 3.12 -21.10 -41.11
CA ASP A 348 3.99 -21.53 -42.21
C ASP A 348 3.95 -20.56 -43.41
N LYS A 349 2.85 -19.81 -43.63
CA LYS A 349 2.79 -18.71 -44.60
C LYS A 349 3.70 -17.54 -44.21
N MET A 350 3.83 -17.23 -42.92
CA MET A 350 4.71 -16.14 -42.44
C MET A 350 6.20 -16.50 -42.40
N LYS A 351 6.56 -17.78 -42.20
CA LYS A 351 7.95 -18.24 -42.37
C LYS A 351 8.47 -17.99 -43.79
N LYS A 352 7.60 -18.08 -44.81
CA LYS A 352 7.95 -17.79 -46.20
C LYS A 352 8.08 -16.29 -46.53
N SER A 353 7.46 -15.40 -45.75
CA SER A 353 7.58 -13.94 -45.96
C SER A 353 8.72 -13.29 -45.17
N ALA A 354 9.33 -14.01 -44.22
CA ALA A 354 10.48 -13.56 -43.43
C ALA A 354 11.81 -13.74 -44.20
N SER A 355 11.97 -13.04 -45.32
CA SER A 355 13.21 -13.00 -46.10
C SER A 355 14.09 -11.78 -45.76
N SER A 356 14.07 -11.27 -44.52
CA SER A 356 14.92 -10.14 -44.13
C SER A 356 15.27 -10.16 -42.63
N ASN A 357 16.57 -10.28 -42.32
CA ASN A 357 17.34 -9.89 -41.11
C ASN A 357 16.67 -9.64 -39.74
N LYS A 358 15.54 -10.28 -39.42
CA LYS A 358 14.83 -10.13 -38.15
C LYS A 358 14.83 -11.45 -37.38
N SER A 359 15.09 -11.37 -36.08
CA SER A 359 15.12 -12.52 -35.18
C SER A 359 13.73 -12.81 -34.62
N TYR A 360 13.19 -13.99 -34.93
CA TYR A 360 11.86 -14.42 -34.45
C TYR A 360 11.95 -15.69 -33.61
N LYS A 361 11.20 -15.76 -32.51
CA LYS A 361 11.11 -16.96 -31.66
C LYS A 361 9.67 -17.50 -31.62
N ILE A 362 9.54 -18.81 -31.85
CA ILE A 362 8.25 -19.50 -31.90
C ILE A 362 8.09 -20.33 -30.63
N PHE A 363 7.00 -20.10 -29.89
CA PHE A 363 6.58 -20.92 -28.76
C PHE A 363 5.40 -21.78 -29.22
N SER A 364 5.53 -23.12 -29.12
CA SER A 364 4.39 -24.03 -29.26
C SER A 364 3.84 -24.32 -27.87
N ILE A 365 2.57 -24.02 -27.64
CA ILE A 365 1.93 -24.18 -26.33
C ILE A 365 0.60 -24.93 -26.50
N SER A 366 0.44 -26.01 -25.74
CA SER A 366 -0.84 -26.68 -25.48
C SER A 366 -1.35 -26.27 -24.09
N GLY A 367 -2.53 -25.66 -24.00
CA GLY A 367 -3.19 -25.28 -22.72
C GLY A 367 -3.07 -23.80 -22.30
N LYS A 368 -3.69 -23.44 -21.16
CA LYS A 368 -4.00 -22.05 -20.74
C LYS A 368 -2.83 -21.20 -20.18
N ASN A 369 -1.64 -21.75 -19.95
CA ASN A 369 -0.53 -21.01 -19.29
C ASN A 369 0.48 -20.43 -20.29
N VAL A 370 0.04 -19.45 -21.06
CA VAL A 370 0.90 -18.66 -21.98
C VAL A 370 1.83 -17.73 -21.21
N THR A 371 1.37 -17.19 -20.09
CA THR A 371 2.04 -16.13 -19.31
C THR A 371 3.31 -16.63 -18.61
N ASP A 372 3.27 -17.81 -18.00
CA ASP A 372 4.38 -18.31 -17.16
C ASP A 372 5.62 -18.68 -17.98
N LYS A 373 5.43 -19.28 -19.17
CA LYS A 373 6.55 -19.61 -20.06
C LYS A 373 7.21 -18.37 -20.65
N PHE A 374 6.44 -17.31 -20.90
CA PHE A 374 6.96 -16.05 -21.42
C PHE A 374 7.74 -15.26 -20.35
N ILE A 375 7.21 -15.20 -19.12
CA ILE A 375 7.90 -14.59 -17.97
C ILE A 375 9.25 -15.28 -17.72
N ASN A 376 9.26 -16.62 -17.73
CA ASN A 376 10.49 -17.39 -17.52
C ASN A 376 11.54 -17.14 -18.62
N TYR A 377 11.12 -16.93 -19.88
CA TYR A 377 12.04 -16.58 -20.96
C TYR A 377 12.66 -15.18 -20.79
N GLN A 378 11.89 -14.19 -20.36
CA GLN A 378 12.41 -12.83 -20.11
C GLN A 378 13.40 -12.76 -18.96
N GLN A 379 13.22 -13.60 -17.93
CA GLN A 379 14.11 -13.62 -16.77
C GLN A 379 15.49 -14.24 -17.05
N ASN A 380 15.63 -15.03 -18.12
CA ASN A 380 16.82 -15.84 -18.38
C ASN A 380 17.51 -15.57 -19.72
N SER A 381 17.07 -14.59 -20.52
CA SER A 381 17.65 -14.31 -21.83
C SER A 381 18.24 -12.90 -21.92
N GLU A 382 19.51 -12.81 -22.34
CA GLU A 382 20.24 -11.54 -22.49
C GLU A 382 19.76 -10.67 -23.68
N ARG A 383 18.90 -11.20 -24.59
CA ARG A 383 18.45 -10.46 -25.78
C ARG A 383 16.98 -10.71 -26.14
N VAL A 384 16.24 -9.62 -26.37
CA VAL A 384 14.81 -9.64 -26.76
C VAL A 384 14.68 -9.80 -28.28
N PRO A 385 13.90 -10.78 -28.80
CA PRO A 385 13.71 -10.96 -30.24
C PRO A 385 12.80 -9.88 -30.87
N ASP A 386 12.93 -9.68 -32.18
CA ASP A 386 12.15 -8.70 -32.95
C ASP A 386 10.66 -9.08 -33.08
N GLY A 387 10.33 -10.36 -32.90
CA GLY A 387 8.94 -10.82 -32.81
C GLY A 387 8.80 -12.17 -32.13
N ILE A 388 7.62 -12.38 -31.53
CA ILE A 388 7.26 -13.60 -30.80
C ILE A 388 6.00 -14.19 -31.41
N TYR A 389 6.09 -15.46 -31.78
CA TYR A 389 4.96 -16.22 -32.32
C TYR A 389 4.49 -17.24 -31.30
N ILE A 390 3.19 -17.22 -31.02
CA ILE A 390 2.57 -18.18 -30.10
C ILE A 390 1.71 -19.10 -30.94
N LYS A 391 2.19 -20.32 -31.16
CA LYS A 391 1.44 -21.39 -31.80
C LYS A 391 0.56 -22.05 -30.75
N VAL A 392 -0.74 -21.82 -30.84
CA VAL A 392 -1.76 -22.51 -30.05
C VAL A 392 -1.98 -23.89 -30.68
N GLN A 393 -1.73 -24.96 -29.93
CA GLN A 393 -2.01 -26.34 -30.37
C GLN A 393 -3.29 -26.88 -29.76
#